data_AF-A0A6A5BRN0-F1
#
_entry.id   AF-A0A6A5BRN0-F1
#
_cell.length_a   1.000
_cell.length_b   1.000
_cell.length_c   1.000
_cell.angle_alpha   90.00
_cell.angle_beta   90.00
_cell.angle_gamma   90.00
#
_symmetry.space_group_name_H-M   'P 1'
#
loop_
_entity.id
_entity.type
_entity.pdbx_description
1 polymer ?
#
loop_
_entity_poly.entity_id
_entity_poly.type
_entity_poly.pdbx_seq_one_letter_code
_entity_poly.pdbx_strand_id
1 'polypeptide(L)'
;MSSPLDESSSSNLFFERTRSNIKKRGTFYFTSTLSLVLYVIIPTLLLFASILYLQFSFQDDSQRVNYLQQAFGTKAYSLLNHYLGKIANMTASDEESALEMNESLSKRLNSMFTFTELKYGLFVSALVGLVIYMRVVVMTRLIVFTWLRRLIFGAPPEDVYLLDFLTLKKERNSKNLIALIDTLHDVTSVKSNEIDLVVLDCKDGSLMNDIINHYMKDLWKSSSTRVVTLNGMGIASIELARQLLTKNSRALIVTTTSNKDATVCFISNNAKDVKKAKYVLVKCESSFAMSDSSNIERIKKIGLNANRYSYICFDFKQESDLTKAQKEFKLSELVTTANHAAISKFNTNATSWNVLEFIENTNATKRDEMILQIDCSDESSRCTSLVWRVV
;
A
#
# COMPACT_ATOMS: atom_id res chain seq x y z
N MET A 1 34.75 29.94 9.20
CA MET A 1 34.68 29.84 7.73
C MET A 1 34.50 28.38 7.38
N SER A 2 33.24 27.93 7.30
CA SER A 2 32.86 26.58 6.91
C SER A 2 32.19 26.67 5.54
N SER A 3 32.72 25.93 4.58
CA SER A 3 32.24 25.85 3.20
C SER A 3 30.78 25.35 3.13
N PRO A 4 29.97 25.85 2.20
CA PRO A 4 28.62 25.33 1.99
C PRO A 4 28.71 23.95 1.35
N LEU A 5 28.11 22.96 2.00
CA LEU A 5 27.99 21.59 1.49
C LEU A 5 26.98 21.56 0.33
N ASP A 6 27.38 20.88 -0.73
CA ASP A 6 26.67 20.68 -1.99
C ASP A 6 25.35 19.89 -1.79
N GLU A 7 24.24 20.60 -1.58
CA GLU A 7 22.87 20.07 -1.47
C GLU A 7 22.34 19.47 -2.79
N SER A 8 23.04 19.68 -3.91
CA SER A 8 22.70 19.15 -5.23
C SER A 8 22.91 17.63 -5.35
N SER A 9 23.68 17.02 -4.43
CA SER A 9 24.02 15.59 -4.48
C SER A 9 22.92 14.67 -3.94
N SER A 10 22.19 15.09 -2.90
CA SER A 10 21.22 14.22 -2.19
C SER A 10 19.91 14.00 -2.96
N SER A 11 19.43 15.05 -3.63
CA SER A 11 18.21 15.02 -4.44
C SER A 11 18.40 14.23 -5.73
N ASN A 12 19.57 14.36 -6.38
CA ASN A 12 19.96 13.55 -7.52
C ASN A 12 20.12 12.07 -7.16
N LEU A 13 20.69 11.76 -5.99
CA LEU A 13 20.80 10.38 -5.48
C LEU A 13 19.43 9.72 -5.25
N PHE A 14 18.41 10.46 -4.78
CA PHE A 14 17.07 9.94 -4.60
C PHE A 14 16.37 9.67 -5.95
N PHE A 15 16.48 10.60 -6.90
CA PHE A 15 15.90 10.42 -8.25
C PHE A 15 16.62 9.31 -9.03
N GLU A 16 17.95 9.19 -8.93
CA GLU A 16 18.70 8.08 -9.53
C GLU A 16 18.34 6.73 -8.89
N ARG A 17 18.16 6.65 -7.57
CA ARG A 17 17.66 5.44 -6.90
C ARG A 17 16.25 5.06 -7.38
N THR A 18 15.38 6.04 -7.58
CA THR A 18 14.00 5.80 -8.03
C THR A 18 13.96 5.37 -9.50
N ARG A 19 14.79 5.97 -10.37
CA ARG A 19 14.89 5.64 -11.81
C ARG A 19 15.59 4.29 -12.03
N SER A 20 16.61 3.99 -11.25
CA SER A 20 17.29 2.67 -11.19
C SER A 20 16.31 1.57 -10.79
N ASN A 21 15.45 1.83 -9.79
CA ASN A 21 14.41 0.89 -9.38
C ASN A 21 13.33 0.67 -10.44
N ILE A 22 12.96 1.67 -11.24
CA ILE A 22 12.02 1.49 -12.37
C ILE A 22 12.63 0.64 -13.49
N LYS A 23 13.91 0.86 -13.83
CA LYS A 23 14.64 0.05 -14.82
C LYS A 23 14.79 -1.41 -14.37
N LYS A 24 15.08 -1.65 -13.08
CA LYS A 24 15.12 -2.99 -12.47
C LYS A 24 13.73 -3.64 -12.31
N ARG A 25 12.67 -2.85 -12.17
CA ARG A 25 11.29 -3.35 -12.09
C ARG A 25 10.76 -3.76 -13.45
N GLY A 26 11.08 -3.01 -14.52
CA GLY A 26 10.72 -3.37 -15.89
C GLY A 26 11.31 -4.71 -16.34
N THR A 27 12.56 -5.00 -15.97
CA THR A 27 13.18 -6.32 -16.25
C THR A 27 12.52 -7.44 -15.46
N PHE A 28 12.02 -7.21 -14.25
CA PHE A 28 11.30 -8.21 -13.45
C PHE A 28 9.96 -8.62 -14.06
N TYR A 29 9.24 -7.66 -14.65
CA TYR A 29 8.01 -7.95 -15.38
C TYR A 29 8.30 -8.66 -16.71
N PHE A 30 9.34 -8.22 -17.44
CA PHE A 30 9.71 -8.77 -18.74
C PHE A 30 10.25 -10.21 -18.67
N THR A 31 11.07 -10.55 -17.66
CA THR A 31 11.55 -11.93 -17.48
C THR A 31 10.41 -12.89 -17.13
N SER A 32 9.40 -12.41 -16.40
CA SER A 32 8.24 -13.22 -16.02
C SER A 32 7.33 -13.52 -17.22
N THR A 33 7.07 -12.54 -18.10
CA THR A 33 6.30 -12.74 -19.33
C THR A 33 7.08 -13.57 -20.36
N LEU A 34 8.37 -13.31 -20.56
CA LEU A 34 9.20 -14.09 -21.48
C LEU A 34 9.32 -15.55 -21.03
N SER A 35 9.46 -15.79 -19.72
CA SER A 35 9.44 -17.12 -19.14
C SER A 35 8.11 -17.83 -19.43
N LEU A 36 6.97 -17.14 -19.26
CA LEU A 36 5.65 -17.73 -19.51
C LEU A 36 5.45 -18.09 -20.99
N VAL A 37 5.93 -17.25 -21.90
CA VAL A 37 5.93 -17.50 -23.34
C VAL A 37 6.81 -18.72 -23.68
N LEU A 38 8.03 -18.80 -23.15
CA LEU A 38 8.93 -19.94 -23.36
C LEU A 38 8.35 -21.25 -22.78
N TYR A 39 7.72 -21.21 -21.61
CA TYR A 39 7.14 -22.39 -20.96
C TYR A 39 5.89 -22.93 -21.66
N VAL A 40 5.19 -22.12 -22.47
CA VAL A 40 4.08 -22.60 -23.31
C VAL A 40 4.58 -23.04 -24.67
N ILE A 41 5.47 -22.27 -25.29
CA ILE A 41 5.93 -22.52 -26.66
C ILE A 41 6.79 -23.79 -26.72
N ILE A 42 7.72 -23.99 -25.77
CA ILE A 42 8.67 -25.13 -25.82
C ILE A 42 7.95 -26.49 -25.73
N PRO A 43 7.04 -26.74 -24.77
CA PRO A 43 6.31 -28.01 -24.73
C PRO A 43 5.41 -28.21 -25.94
N THR A 44 4.78 -27.15 -26.44
CA THR A 44 3.91 -27.22 -27.62
C THR A 44 4.70 -27.58 -28.87
N LEU A 45 5.89 -26.98 -29.05
CA LEU A 45 6.81 -27.32 -30.14
C LEU A 45 7.37 -28.74 -30.02
N LEU A 46 7.71 -29.20 -28.81
CA LEU A 46 8.15 -30.59 -28.58
C LEU A 46 7.04 -31.60 -28.88
N LEU A 47 5.80 -31.29 -28.51
CA LEU A 47 4.64 -32.12 -28.77
C LEU A 47 4.33 -32.16 -30.27
N PHE A 48 4.45 -31.02 -30.95
CA PHE A 48 4.32 -30.95 -32.41
C PHE A 48 5.43 -31.71 -33.14
N ALA A 49 6.69 -31.55 -32.70
CA ALA A 49 7.84 -32.25 -33.27
C ALA A 49 7.75 -33.77 -33.10
N SER A 50 7.25 -34.24 -31.94
CA SER A 50 7.04 -35.68 -31.70
C SER A 50 5.89 -36.25 -32.55
N ILE A 51 4.82 -35.49 -32.79
CA ILE A 51 3.76 -35.88 -33.75
C ILE A 51 4.33 -35.98 -35.17
N LEU A 52 5.11 -34.98 -35.61
CA LEU A 52 5.73 -35.00 -36.94
C LEU A 52 6.71 -36.16 -37.09
N TYR A 53 7.54 -36.42 -36.08
CA TYR A 53 8.46 -37.55 -36.07
C TYR A 53 7.71 -38.88 -36.27
N LEU A 54 6.63 -39.12 -35.51
CA LEU A 54 5.81 -40.32 -35.66
C LEU A 54 5.15 -40.43 -37.05
N GLN A 55 4.81 -39.29 -37.66
CA GLN A 55 4.18 -39.26 -38.97
C GLN A 55 5.17 -39.54 -40.11
N PHE A 56 6.41 -39.04 -40.01
CA PHE A 56 7.43 -39.19 -41.06
C PHE A 56 8.30 -40.44 -40.92
N SER A 57 8.57 -40.91 -39.69
CA SER A 57 9.46 -42.05 -39.48
C SER A 57 8.81 -43.42 -39.68
N PHE A 58 7.49 -43.48 -39.81
CA PHE A 58 6.74 -44.73 -39.96
C PHE A 58 5.74 -44.61 -41.11
N GLN A 59 5.76 -45.60 -42.01
CA GLN A 59 4.93 -45.60 -43.21
C GLN A 59 3.49 -46.04 -42.91
N ASP A 60 3.31 -47.02 -42.03
CA ASP A 60 2.01 -47.58 -41.67
C ASP A 60 1.62 -47.29 -40.21
N ASP A 61 0.33 -47.15 -39.97
CA ASP A 61 -0.22 -46.93 -38.63
C ASP A 61 0.06 -48.09 -37.68
N SER A 62 0.18 -49.32 -38.18
CA SER A 62 0.56 -50.50 -37.40
C SER A 62 1.98 -50.38 -36.81
N GLN A 63 2.94 -49.83 -37.57
CA GLN A 63 4.30 -49.59 -37.09
C GLN A 63 4.34 -48.48 -36.04
N ARG A 64 3.54 -47.43 -36.21
CA ARG A 64 3.41 -46.32 -35.23
C ARG A 64 2.83 -46.80 -33.91
N VAL A 65 1.77 -47.63 -33.97
CA VAL A 65 1.15 -48.24 -32.79
C VAL A 65 2.15 -49.14 -32.08
N ASN A 66 2.84 -50.02 -32.82
CA ASN A 66 3.86 -50.90 -32.23
C ASN A 66 4.99 -50.12 -31.56
N TYR A 67 5.46 -49.03 -32.18
CA TYR A 67 6.48 -48.17 -31.59
C TYR A 67 5.99 -47.48 -30.31
N LEU A 68 4.79 -46.91 -30.31
CA LEU A 68 4.21 -46.31 -29.10
C LEU A 68 3.93 -47.34 -28.01
N GLN A 69 3.49 -48.55 -28.36
CA GLN A 69 3.31 -49.65 -27.43
C GLN A 69 4.65 -50.16 -26.87
N GLN A 70 5.72 -50.20 -27.66
CA GLN A 70 7.05 -50.52 -27.15
C GLN A 70 7.61 -49.42 -26.24
N ALA A 71 7.53 -48.17 -26.66
CA ALA A 71 8.14 -47.03 -25.99
C ALA A 71 7.37 -46.58 -24.72
N PHE A 72 6.04 -46.54 -24.80
CA PHE A 72 5.16 -46.12 -23.71
C PHE A 72 4.37 -47.28 -23.11
N GLY A 73 3.88 -48.18 -23.98
CA GLY A 73 3.07 -49.32 -23.57
C GLY A 73 3.80 -50.20 -22.56
N THR A 74 5.06 -50.61 -22.78
CA THR A 74 5.77 -51.48 -21.81
C THR A 74 5.82 -50.93 -20.38
N LYS A 75 6.00 -49.62 -20.19
CA LYS A 75 6.00 -48.97 -18.87
C LYS A 75 4.60 -48.68 -18.32
N ALA A 76 3.69 -48.16 -19.15
CA ALA A 76 2.33 -47.89 -18.72
C ALA A 76 1.57 -49.20 -18.41
N TYR A 77 1.80 -50.22 -19.22
CA TYR A 77 1.26 -51.56 -19.09
C TYR A 77 1.86 -52.32 -17.92
N SER A 78 3.16 -52.20 -17.63
CA SER A 78 3.72 -52.79 -16.39
C SER A 78 3.12 -52.15 -15.14
N LEU A 79 2.88 -50.82 -15.16
CA LEU A 79 2.22 -50.12 -14.07
C LEU A 79 0.75 -50.56 -13.93
N LEU A 80 0.02 -50.61 -15.05
CA LEU A 80 -1.39 -50.99 -15.07
C LEU A 80 -1.58 -52.46 -14.66
N ASN A 81 -0.76 -53.40 -15.17
CA ASN A 81 -0.77 -54.80 -14.75
C ASN A 81 -0.35 -54.96 -13.28
N HIS A 82 0.56 -54.13 -12.77
CA HIS A 82 0.92 -54.17 -11.35
C HIS A 82 -0.27 -53.81 -10.45
N TYR A 83 -1.05 -52.79 -10.83
CA TYR A 83 -2.23 -52.38 -10.07
C TYR A 83 -3.44 -53.31 -10.30
N LEU A 84 -3.69 -53.74 -11.54
CA LEU A 84 -4.78 -54.67 -11.87
C LEU A 84 -4.53 -56.07 -11.32
N GLY A 85 -3.29 -56.57 -11.35
CA GLY A 85 -2.93 -57.84 -10.71
C GLY A 85 -3.11 -57.80 -9.19
N LYS A 86 -2.81 -56.66 -8.55
CA LYS A 86 -3.14 -56.45 -7.13
C LYS A 86 -4.64 -56.48 -6.87
N ILE A 87 -5.45 -55.85 -7.73
CA ILE A 87 -6.90 -55.83 -7.60
C ILE A 87 -7.49 -57.22 -7.84
N ALA A 88 -7.04 -57.93 -8.89
CA ALA A 88 -7.48 -59.29 -9.21
C ALA A 88 -7.17 -60.27 -8.09
N ASN A 89 -5.94 -60.22 -7.53
CA ASN A 89 -5.54 -61.03 -6.36
C ASN A 89 -6.31 -60.66 -5.07
N MET A 90 -6.87 -59.45 -4.98
CA MET A 90 -7.74 -59.06 -3.87
C MET A 90 -9.19 -59.55 -4.04
N THR A 91 -9.63 -59.83 -5.28
CA THR A 91 -11.03 -60.17 -5.60
C THR A 91 -11.27 -61.64 -5.92
N ALA A 92 -10.24 -62.38 -6.33
CA ALA A 92 -10.36 -63.80 -6.69
C ALA A 92 -9.95 -64.69 -5.50
N SER A 93 -10.76 -65.73 -5.21
CA SER A 93 -10.51 -66.65 -4.09
C SER A 93 -9.49 -67.76 -4.40
N ASP A 94 -9.20 -68.01 -5.68
CA ASP A 94 -8.23 -69.03 -6.13
C ASP A 94 -7.26 -68.46 -7.18
N GLU A 95 -6.00 -68.87 -7.08
CA GLU A 95 -4.85 -68.33 -7.84
C GLU A 95 -5.00 -68.53 -9.36
N GLU A 96 -5.64 -69.62 -9.78
CA GLU A 96 -5.87 -69.97 -11.19
C GLU A 96 -6.90 -69.03 -11.85
N SER A 97 -7.95 -68.66 -11.10
CA SER A 97 -8.98 -67.71 -11.55
C SER A 97 -8.45 -66.26 -11.65
N ALA A 98 -7.52 -65.89 -10.78
CA ALA A 98 -6.82 -64.61 -10.87
C ALA A 98 -5.95 -64.55 -12.15
N LEU A 99 -5.30 -65.65 -12.51
CA LEU A 99 -4.42 -65.76 -13.67
C LEU A 99 -5.21 -65.66 -14.99
N GLU A 100 -6.33 -66.39 -15.13
CA GLU A 100 -7.22 -66.27 -16.29
C GLU A 100 -7.83 -64.87 -16.43
N MET A 101 -8.25 -64.27 -15.31
CA MET A 101 -8.83 -62.94 -15.31
C MET A 101 -7.80 -61.88 -15.75
N ASN A 102 -6.54 -62.04 -15.33
CA ASN A 102 -5.44 -61.15 -15.71
C ASN A 102 -5.08 -61.30 -17.20
N GLU A 103 -5.07 -62.53 -17.73
CA GLU A 103 -4.80 -62.80 -19.15
C GLU A 103 -5.92 -62.28 -20.07
N SER A 104 -7.18 -62.41 -19.65
CA SER A 104 -8.36 -61.84 -20.31
C SER A 104 -8.36 -60.31 -20.31
N LEU A 105 -8.05 -59.68 -19.18
CA LEU A 105 -7.90 -58.22 -19.05
C LEU A 105 -6.76 -57.70 -19.93
N SER A 106 -5.61 -58.38 -19.93
CA SER A 106 -4.46 -58.11 -20.79
C SER A 106 -4.85 -58.10 -22.28
N LYS A 107 -5.55 -59.13 -22.76
CA LYS A 107 -6.03 -59.21 -24.14
C LYS A 107 -7.02 -58.10 -24.47
N ARG A 108 -7.97 -57.80 -23.58
CA ARG A 108 -8.94 -56.71 -23.78
C ARG A 108 -8.27 -55.33 -23.82
N LEU A 109 -7.31 -55.07 -22.93
CA LEU A 109 -6.52 -53.83 -22.92
C LEU A 109 -5.72 -53.65 -24.22
N ASN A 110 -5.11 -54.72 -24.73
CA ASN A 110 -4.40 -54.70 -26.01
C ASN A 110 -5.34 -54.44 -27.20
N SER A 111 -6.61 -54.84 -27.11
CA SER A 111 -7.62 -54.58 -28.17
C SER A 111 -8.32 -53.23 -28.08
N MET A 112 -8.25 -52.53 -26.94
CA MET A 112 -9.11 -51.36 -26.67
C MET A 112 -8.58 -50.03 -27.18
N PHE A 113 -7.31 -49.93 -27.58
CA PHE A 113 -6.76 -48.65 -28.02
C PHE A 113 -6.44 -48.67 -29.51
N THR A 114 -7.36 -48.13 -30.32
CA THR A 114 -6.99 -47.71 -31.68
C THR A 114 -6.00 -46.54 -31.61
N PHE A 115 -5.12 -46.40 -32.60
CA PHE A 115 -4.12 -45.32 -32.66
C PHE A 115 -4.74 -43.93 -32.48
N THR A 116 -5.97 -43.76 -32.98
CA THR A 116 -6.75 -42.53 -32.89
C THR A 116 -7.12 -42.22 -31.43
N GLU A 117 -7.60 -43.21 -30.67
CA GLU A 117 -7.96 -43.05 -29.25
C GLU A 117 -6.74 -42.79 -28.37
N LEU A 118 -5.59 -43.42 -28.69
CA LEU A 118 -4.33 -43.16 -27.99
C LEU A 118 -3.84 -41.72 -28.21
N LYS A 119 -3.95 -41.21 -29.45
CA LYS A 119 -3.65 -39.80 -29.77
C LYS A 119 -4.55 -38.84 -29.00
N TYR A 120 -5.86 -39.11 -28.95
CA TYR A 120 -6.80 -38.29 -28.19
C TYR A 120 -6.53 -38.36 -26.68
N GLY A 121 -6.22 -39.53 -26.12
CA GLY A 121 -5.90 -39.69 -24.70
C GLY A 121 -4.62 -38.95 -24.29
N LEU A 122 -3.57 -39.02 -25.11
CA LEU A 122 -2.34 -38.24 -24.89
C LEU A 122 -2.58 -36.73 -25.00
N PHE A 123 -3.36 -36.30 -25.98
CA PHE A 123 -3.69 -34.89 -26.16
C PHE A 123 -4.52 -34.34 -25.00
N VAL A 124 -5.56 -35.06 -24.57
CA VAL A 124 -6.43 -34.66 -23.47
C VAL A 124 -5.68 -34.67 -22.14
N SER A 125 -4.87 -35.69 -21.85
CA SER A 125 -4.07 -35.74 -20.62
C SER A 125 -3.01 -34.63 -20.56
N ALA A 126 -2.36 -34.31 -21.69
CA ALA A 126 -1.46 -33.17 -21.79
C ALA A 126 -2.18 -31.83 -21.57
N LEU A 127 -3.39 -31.66 -22.11
CA LEU A 127 -4.22 -30.47 -21.92
C LEU A 127 -4.68 -30.31 -20.46
N VAL A 128 -5.13 -31.39 -19.83
CA VAL A 128 -5.52 -31.40 -18.42
C VAL A 128 -4.31 -31.11 -17.53
N GLY A 129 -3.15 -31.72 -17.82
CA GLY A 129 -1.89 -31.44 -17.13
C GLY A 129 -1.47 -29.98 -17.26
N LEU A 130 -1.58 -29.39 -18.46
CA LEU A 130 -1.32 -27.98 -18.71
C LEU A 130 -2.26 -27.07 -17.92
N VAL A 131 -3.56 -27.38 -17.87
CA VAL A 131 -4.56 -26.60 -17.12
C VAL A 131 -4.32 -26.66 -15.62
N ILE A 132 -4.04 -27.86 -15.08
CA ILE A 132 -3.71 -28.04 -13.65
C ILE A 132 -2.40 -27.30 -13.33
N TYR A 133 -1.37 -27.45 -14.16
CA TYR A 133 -0.09 -26.78 -13.97
C TYR A 133 -0.22 -25.26 -14.05
N MET A 134 -0.96 -24.73 -15.03
CA MET A 134 -1.28 -23.30 -15.12
C MET A 134 -2.01 -22.82 -13.89
N ARG A 135 -3.04 -23.54 -13.40
CA ARG A 135 -3.76 -23.16 -12.18
C ARG A 135 -2.85 -23.15 -10.97
N VAL A 136 -2.05 -24.19 -10.76
CA VAL A 136 -1.17 -24.31 -9.59
C VAL A 136 -0.06 -23.25 -9.66
N VAL A 137 0.65 -23.13 -10.77
CA VAL A 137 1.76 -22.17 -10.89
C VAL A 137 1.27 -20.73 -10.85
N VAL A 138 0.15 -20.40 -11.50
CA VAL A 138 -0.43 -19.05 -11.45
C VAL A 138 -0.93 -18.74 -10.04
N MET A 139 -1.62 -19.69 -9.36
CA MET A 139 -2.05 -19.49 -7.97
C MET A 139 -0.87 -19.36 -7.02
N THR A 140 0.14 -20.23 -7.09
CA THR A 140 1.33 -20.16 -6.25
C THR A 140 2.09 -18.85 -6.51
N ARG A 141 2.22 -18.40 -7.77
CA ARG A 141 2.84 -17.11 -8.07
C ARG A 141 1.99 -15.93 -7.60
N LEU A 142 0.66 -16.00 -7.67
CA LEU A 142 -0.22 -14.96 -7.11
C LEU A 142 -0.13 -14.92 -5.59
N ILE A 143 -0.08 -16.07 -4.92
CA ILE A 143 0.09 -16.18 -3.46
C ILE A 143 1.46 -15.66 -3.06
N VAL A 144 2.53 -16.07 -3.75
CA VAL A 144 3.88 -15.55 -3.51
C VAL A 144 3.94 -14.06 -3.81
N PHE A 145 3.31 -13.56 -4.88
CA PHE A 145 3.29 -12.13 -5.21
C PHE A 145 2.47 -11.33 -4.21
N THR A 146 1.35 -11.85 -3.69
CA THR A 146 0.58 -11.19 -2.63
C THR A 146 1.29 -11.24 -1.28
N TRP A 147 1.99 -12.34 -0.97
CA TRP A 147 2.86 -12.44 0.20
C TRP A 147 4.04 -11.49 0.08
N LEU A 148 4.77 -11.49 -1.04
CA LEU A 148 5.88 -10.59 -1.31
C LEU A 148 5.42 -9.14 -1.33
N ARG A 149 4.22 -8.85 -1.86
CA ARG A 149 3.61 -7.52 -1.78
C ARG A 149 3.25 -7.15 -0.35
N ARG A 150 2.72 -8.07 0.47
CA ARG A 150 2.51 -7.82 1.92
C ARG A 150 3.82 -7.71 2.69
N LEU A 151 4.89 -8.36 2.26
CA LEU A 151 6.20 -8.33 2.91
C LEU A 151 6.97 -7.05 2.52
N ILE A 152 6.80 -6.58 1.29
CA ILE A 152 7.41 -5.35 0.74
C ILE A 152 6.57 -4.10 1.06
N PHE A 153 5.24 -4.20 1.10
CA PHE A 153 4.32 -3.06 1.28
C PHE A 153 3.42 -3.15 2.53
N GLY A 154 3.39 -4.28 3.23
CA GLY A 154 2.53 -4.47 4.42
C GLY A 154 3.25 -4.23 5.75
N ALA A 155 4.58 -4.17 5.76
CA ALA A 155 5.28 -3.41 6.77
C ALA A 155 5.32 -1.96 6.26
N PRO A 156 4.60 -1.01 6.89
CA PRO A 156 4.94 0.38 6.69
C PRO A 156 6.46 0.52 6.92
N PRO A 157 7.23 1.19 6.03
CA PRO A 157 8.58 1.59 6.37
C PRO A 157 8.58 2.17 7.79
N GLU A 158 9.69 2.01 8.53
CA GLU A 158 9.78 2.43 9.94
C GLU A 158 9.49 3.94 10.13
N ASP A 159 9.37 4.70 9.03
CA ASP A 159 9.08 6.13 8.95
C ASP A 159 7.66 6.47 8.40
N VAL A 160 6.73 5.53 8.29
CA VAL A 160 5.34 5.86 7.88
C VAL A 160 4.55 6.36 9.07
N TYR A 161 4.05 7.58 8.94
CA TYR A 161 3.12 8.15 9.91
C TYR A 161 1.76 8.32 9.25
N LEU A 162 0.78 7.65 9.83
CA LEU A 162 -0.61 7.66 9.45
C LEU A 162 -1.31 8.79 10.17
N LEU A 163 -2.21 9.50 9.50
CA LEU A 163 -2.96 10.62 10.08
C LEU A 163 -4.47 10.43 9.87
N ASP A 164 -5.21 10.61 10.96
CA ASP A 164 -6.64 10.88 10.97
C ASP A 164 -6.90 12.14 11.81
N PHE A 165 -7.81 13.00 11.38
CA PHE A 165 -8.09 14.25 12.10
C PHE A 165 -9.57 14.62 12.07
N LEU A 166 -9.96 15.46 13.03
CA LEU A 166 -11.25 16.14 13.11
C LEU A 166 -11.03 17.58 13.56
N THR A 167 -11.86 18.48 13.03
CA THR A 167 -11.85 19.92 13.36
C THR A 167 -13.13 20.29 14.11
N LEU A 168 -13.00 21.12 15.14
CA LEU A 168 -14.12 21.68 15.88
C LEU A 168 -14.64 22.92 15.16
N LYS A 169 -15.95 22.94 14.87
CA LYS A 169 -16.67 24.10 14.28
C LYS A 169 -17.52 24.87 15.29
N LYS A 170 -17.44 24.50 16.57
CA LYS A 170 -18.23 25.05 17.69
C LYS A 170 -17.34 25.87 18.62
N GLU A 171 -17.94 26.55 19.59
CA GLU A 171 -17.21 27.31 20.62
C GLU A 171 -16.11 26.45 21.28
N ARG A 172 -14.94 27.07 21.44
CA ARG A 172 -13.77 26.48 22.08
C ARG A 172 -14.01 26.40 23.59
N ASN A 173 -14.50 25.25 24.05
CA ASN A 173 -14.57 24.90 25.46
C ASN A 173 -14.06 23.48 25.68
N SER A 174 -13.65 23.17 26.91
CA SER A 174 -13.09 21.87 27.27
C SER A 174 -14.05 20.72 26.93
N LYS A 175 -15.35 20.89 27.19
CA LYS A 175 -16.39 19.88 26.88
C LYS A 175 -16.47 19.52 25.39
N ASN A 176 -16.45 20.51 24.51
CA ASN A 176 -16.54 20.31 23.07
C ASN A 176 -15.27 19.67 22.51
N LEU A 177 -14.10 20.01 23.08
CA LEU A 177 -12.83 19.37 22.70
C LEU A 177 -12.77 17.92 23.14
N ILE A 178 -13.21 17.63 24.37
CA ILE A 178 -13.28 16.25 24.87
C ILE A 178 -14.25 15.44 23.99
N ALA A 179 -15.44 15.96 23.68
CA ALA A 179 -16.37 15.29 22.78
C ALA A 179 -15.78 15.06 21.37
N LEU A 180 -14.93 15.97 20.88
CA LEU A 180 -14.24 15.81 19.60
C LEU A 180 -13.16 14.71 19.66
N ILE A 181 -12.42 14.64 20.77
CA ILE A 181 -11.46 13.55 21.04
C ILE A 181 -12.20 12.22 21.08
N ASP A 182 -13.32 12.13 21.80
CA ASP A 182 -14.15 10.92 21.89
C ASP A 182 -14.66 10.49 20.50
N THR A 183 -15.13 11.46 19.70
CA THR A 183 -15.57 11.20 18.31
C THR A 183 -14.42 10.66 17.45
N LEU A 184 -13.21 11.20 17.62
CA LEU A 184 -12.04 10.72 16.90
C LEU A 184 -11.68 9.28 17.32
N HIS A 185 -11.80 8.96 18.61
CA HIS A 185 -11.64 7.60 19.12
C HIS A 185 -12.65 6.63 18.51
N ASP A 186 -13.92 7.03 18.39
CA ASP A 186 -14.96 6.20 17.78
C ASP A 186 -14.68 5.92 16.30
N VAL A 187 -14.33 6.97 15.54
CA VAL A 187 -14.04 6.86 14.09
C VAL A 187 -12.83 5.97 13.83
N THR A 188 -11.75 6.14 14.61
CA THR A 188 -10.51 5.36 14.43
C THR A 188 -10.54 4.00 15.12
N SER A 189 -11.48 3.81 16.06
CA SER A 189 -11.54 2.68 17.00
C SER A 189 -10.21 2.42 17.72
N VAL A 190 -9.40 3.46 17.91
CA VAL A 190 -8.21 3.44 18.77
C VAL A 190 -8.70 3.57 20.21
N LYS A 191 -8.15 2.79 21.13
CA LYS A 191 -8.51 2.91 22.55
C LYS A 191 -7.60 3.92 23.23
N SER A 192 -8.09 4.63 24.25
CA SER A 192 -7.29 5.62 24.98
C SER A 192 -6.02 5.01 25.59
N ASN A 193 -6.10 3.79 26.14
CA ASN A 193 -4.95 3.08 26.70
C ASN A 193 -3.87 2.65 25.68
N GLU A 194 -4.13 2.82 24.38
CA GLU A 194 -3.18 2.55 23.31
C GLU A 194 -2.45 3.81 22.82
N ILE A 195 -2.66 4.95 23.48
CA ILE A 195 -1.96 6.21 23.20
C ILE A 195 -0.70 6.31 24.07
N ASP A 196 0.45 6.44 23.41
CA ASP A 196 1.77 6.54 24.06
C ASP A 196 2.23 7.98 24.26
N LEU A 197 1.73 8.91 23.44
CA LEU A 197 2.11 10.31 23.45
C LEU A 197 0.87 11.19 23.30
N VAL A 198 0.77 12.24 24.09
CA VAL A 198 -0.21 13.30 23.88
C VAL A 198 0.50 14.63 23.72
N VAL A 199 0.19 15.32 22.63
CA VAL A 199 0.71 16.67 22.35
C VAL A 199 -0.45 17.64 22.46
N LEU A 200 -0.38 18.54 23.44
CA LEU A 200 -1.36 19.59 23.67
C LEU A 200 -0.76 20.91 23.21
N ASP A 201 -1.13 21.35 22.02
CA ASP A 201 -0.69 22.62 21.45
C ASP A 201 -1.80 23.66 21.57
N CYS A 202 -1.88 24.31 22.73
CA CYS A 202 -2.91 25.28 23.01
C CYS A 202 -2.33 26.59 23.53
N LYS A 203 -2.84 27.71 23.02
CA LYS A 203 -2.47 29.05 23.52
C LYS A 203 -3.03 29.36 24.90
N ASP A 204 -4.11 28.67 25.28
CA ASP A 204 -4.82 28.87 26.53
C ASP A 204 -4.45 27.79 27.56
N GLY A 205 -3.68 28.18 28.58
CA GLY A 205 -3.23 27.28 29.64
C GLY A 205 -4.35 26.69 30.50
N SER A 206 -5.48 27.40 30.64
CA SER A 206 -6.62 26.90 31.41
C SER A 206 -7.28 25.72 30.70
N LEU A 207 -7.43 25.83 29.37
CA LEU A 207 -7.97 24.78 28.51
C LEU A 207 -7.10 23.52 28.51
N MET A 208 -5.76 23.69 28.50
CA MET A 208 -4.83 22.57 28.62
C MET A 208 -5.03 21.81 29.93
N ASN A 209 -5.12 22.54 31.04
CA ASN A 209 -5.33 21.93 32.36
C ASN A 209 -6.66 21.19 32.45
N ASP A 210 -7.73 21.72 31.85
CA ASP A 210 -9.02 21.04 31.80
C ASP A 210 -8.96 19.72 31.00
N ILE A 211 -8.32 19.74 29.84
CA ILE A 211 -8.14 18.53 29.01
C ILE A 211 -7.30 17.51 29.76
N ILE A 212 -6.20 17.95 30.41
CA ILE A 212 -5.37 17.07 31.24
C ILE A 212 -6.21 16.47 32.37
N ASN A 213 -6.91 17.29 33.14
CA ASN A 213 -7.65 16.85 34.32
C ASN A 213 -8.82 15.92 33.98
N HIS A 214 -9.47 16.12 32.83
CA HIS A 214 -10.63 15.33 32.43
C HIS A 214 -10.25 14.09 31.61
N TYR A 215 -9.33 14.23 30.65
CA TYR A 215 -8.99 13.17 29.73
C TYR A 215 -7.81 12.31 30.23
N MET A 216 -6.86 12.92 30.95
CA MET A 216 -5.67 12.20 31.40
C MET A 216 -5.87 11.38 32.67
N LYS A 217 -6.94 11.60 33.44
CA LYS A 217 -7.24 10.76 34.62
C LYS A 217 -7.38 9.28 34.28
N ASP A 218 -7.95 8.97 33.11
CA ASP A 218 -8.09 7.58 32.65
C ASP A 218 -6.88 7.10 31.84
N LEU A 219 -6.20 8.00 31.11
CA LEU A 219 -4.93 7.67 30.42
C LEU A 219 -3.77 7.39 31.38
N TRP A 220 -3.64 8.11 32.49
CA TRP A 220 -2.56 7.93 33.48
C TRP A 220 -2.61 6.60 34.22
N LYS A 221 -3.70 5.83 34.10
CA LYS A 221 -3.72 4.42 34.53
C LYS A 221 -2.76 3.57 33.68
N SER A 222 -2.46 3.99 32.45
CA SER A 222 -1.34 3.51 31.64
C SER A 222 -0.06 4.21 32.07
N SER A 223 0.86 3.49 32.72
CA SER A 223 2.10 4.06 33.28
C SER A 223 3.12 4.57 32.25
N SER A 224 2.82 4.54 30.95
CA SER A 224 3.77 4.85 29.88
C SER A 224 3.41 6.06 29.00
N THR A 225 2.22 6.65 29.15
CA THR A 225 1.80 7.77 28.29
C THR A 225 2.56 9.05 28.64
N ARG A 226 3.26 9.63 27.65
CA ARG A 226 3.99 10.90 27.77
C ARG A 226 3.10 12.05 27.35
N VAL A 227 3.17 13.19 28.04
CA VAL A 227 2.42 14.40 27.69
C VAL A 227 3.39 15.53 27.39
N VAL A 228 3.18 16.23 26.28
CA VAL A 228 3.96 17.40 25.86
C VAL A 228 3.00 18.55 25.62
N THR A 229 3.25 19.68 26.26
CA THR A 229 2.48 20.91 26.08
C THR A 229 3.26 21.89 25.22
N LEU A 230 2.62 22.43 24.18
CA LEU A 230 3.15 23.43 23.25
C LEU A 230 2.25 24.67 23.26
N ASN A 231 2.79 25.79 22.81
CA ASN A 231 2.09 27.07 22.77
C ASN A 231 2.06 27.64 21.34
N GLY A 232 1.06 27.25 20.56
CA GLY A 232 0.76 27.85 19.26
C GLY A 232 1.67 27.40 18.11
N MET A 233 2.08 26.13 18.07
CA MET A 233 2.97 25.59 17.04
C MET A 233 2.25 25.08 15.78
N GLY A 234 0.93 24.92 15.82
CA GLY A 234 0.11 24.48 14.69
C GLY A 234 0.53 23.14 14.15
N ILE A 235 0.70 23.03 12.83
CA ILE A 235 1.08 21.75 12.22
C ILE A 235 2.50 21.30 12.61
N ALA A 236 3.35 22.18 13.15
CA ALA A 236 4.68 21.79 13.63
C ALA A 236 4.63 20.84 14.83
N SER A 237 3.50 20.77 15.54
CA SER A 237 3.25 19.76 16.57
C SER A 237 3.34 18.32 16.04
N ILE A 238 3.02 18.10 14.76
CA ILE A 238 3.14 16.80 14.06
C ILE A 238 4.60 16.43 13.89
N GLU A 239 5.46 17.39 13.54
CA GLU A 239 6.89 17.14 13.42
C GLU A 239 7.48 16.69 14.76
N LEU A 240 7.07 17.34 15.86
CA LEU A 240 7.51 16.95 17.19
C LEU A 240 6.99 15.55 17.56
N ALA A 241 5.71 15.27 17.33
CA ALA A 241 5.13 13.95 17.57
C ALA A 241 5.89 12.87 16.79
N ARG A 242 6.24 13.14 15.53
CA ARG A 242 7.05 12.25 14.69
C ARG A 242 8.41 11.94 15.31
N GLN A 243 9.09 12.93 15.89
CA GLN A 243 10.40 12.75 16.51
C GLN A 243 10.34 12.00 17.85
N LEU A 244 9.23 12.13 18.57
CA LEU A 244 9.07 11.54 19.91
C LEU A 244 8.43 10.16 19.89
N LEU A 245 7.72 9.80 18.82
CA LEU A 245 7.06 8.52 18.67
C LEU A 245 8.06 7.37 18.53
N THR A 246 7.87 6.35 19.36
CA THR A 246 8.58 5.07 19.26
C THR A 246 7.91 4.16 18.22
N LYS A 247 8.55 3.03 17.89
CA LYS A 247 8.01 2.09 16.89
C LYS A 247 6.68 1.48 17.35
N ASN A 248 5.71 1.41 16.44
CA ASN A 248 4.33 0.91 16.68
C ASN A 248 3.53 1.69 17.73
N SER A 249 3.84 2.97 17.91
CA SER A 249 3.20 3.86 18.86
C SER A 249 2.18 4.78 18.22
N ARG A 250 1.36 5.38 19.09
CA ARG A 250 0.31 6.33 18.70
C ARG A 250 0.42 7.62 19.49
N ALA A 251 0.19 8.74 18.82
CA ALA A 251 0.05 10.03 19.48
C ALA A 251 -1.29 10.68 19.19
N LEU A 252 -1.87 11.28 20.24
CA LEU A 252 -2.99 12.20 20.16
C LEU A 252 -2.43 13.62 20.14
N ILE A 253 -2.81 14.42 19.15
CA ILE A 253 -2.42 15.82 19.07
C ILE A 253 -3.69 16.66 19.13
N VAL A 254 -3.72 17.63 20.04
CA VAL A 254 -4.78 18.63 20.16
C VAL A 254 -4.18 19.98 19.87
N THR A 255 -4.59 20.64 18.79
CA THR A 255 -4.10 21.96 18.40
C THR A 255 -5.22 22.99 18.49
N THR A 256 -4.94 24.15 19.09
CA THR A 256 -5.84 25.31 19.09
C THR A 256 -5.05 26.51 18.58
N THR A 257 -4.95 26.65 17.26
CA THR A 257 -4.14 27.68 16.61
C THR A 257 -4.83 29.04 16.60
N SER A 258 -6.17 29.08 16.61
CA SER A 258 -6.97 30.31 16.59
C SER A 258 -7.98 30.38 17.75
N ASN A 259 -8.65 31.52 17.89
CA ASN A 259 -9.67 31.74 18.93
C ASN A 259 -10.96 30.94 18.69
N LYS A 260 -11.15 30.34 17.51
CA LYS A 260 -12.41 29.66 17.15
C LYS A 260 -12.24 28.22 16.70
N ASP A 261 -11.08 27.84 16.19
CA ASP A 261 -10.87 26.53 15.59
C ASP A 261 -9.87 25.71 16.41
N ALA A 262 -10.24 24.45 16.59
CA ALA A 262 -9.41 23.46 17.23
C ALA A 262 -9.39 22.20 16.39
N THR A 263 -8.23 21.58 16.26
CA THR A 263 -8.06 20.33 15.51
C THR A 263 -7.52 19.28 16.44
N VAL A 264 -8.16 18.12 16.45
CA VAL A 264 -7.68 16.93 17.13
C VAL A 264 -7.26 15.94 16.05
N CYS A 265 -6.06 15.38 16.15
CA CYS A 265 -5.59 14.36 15.22
C CYS A 265 -4.89 13.20 15.92
N PHE A 266 -5.01 12.03 15.32
CA PHE A 266 -4.21 10.86 15.63
C PHE A 266 -3.11 10.73 14.61
N ILE A 267 -1.89 10.60 15.11
CA ILE A 267 -0.74 10.17 14.33
C ILE A 267 -0.27 8.81 14.82
N SER A 268 -0.07 7.87 13.90
CA SER A 268 0.30 6.49 14.24
C SER A 268 1.37 5.98 13.29
N ASN A 269 2.38 5.28 13.82
CA ASN A 269 3.28 4.46 13.00
C ASN A 269 3.00 2.96 13.19
N ASN A 270 1.82 2.62 13.71
CA ASN A 270 1.38 1.24 13.91
C ASN A 270 0.74 0.67 12.64
N ALA A 271 1.27 -0.46 12.16
CA ALA A 271 0.80 -1.13 10.94
C ALA A 271 -0.69 -1.54 10.98
N LYS A 272 -1.27 -1.70 12.18
CA LYS A 272 -2.69 -2.05 12.33
C LYS A 272 -3.63 -0.95 11.85
N ASP A 273 -3.17 0.29 11.86
CA ASP A 273 -4.02 1.46 11.61
C ASP A 273 -4.07 1.84 10.12
N VAL A 274 -3.23 1.22 9.28
CA VAL A 274 -3.10 1.51 7.84
C VAL A 274 -4.43 1.42 7.09
N LYS A 275 -5.32 0.51 7.50
CA LYS A 275 -6.63 0.33 6.84
C LYS A 275 -7.65 1.42 7.15
N LYS A 276 -7.41 2.20 8.20
CA LYS A 276 -8.34 3.21 8.71
C LYS A 276 -7.86 4.63 8.42
N ALA A 277 -6.54 4.80 8.34
CA ALA A 277 -5.90 6.08 8.10
C ALA A 277 -6.32 6.68 6.76
N LYS A 278 -6.68 7.96 6.79
CA LYS A 278 -6.95 8.74 5.57
C LYS A 278 -5.69 9.21 4.86
N TYR A 279 -4.64 9.52 5.61
CA TYR A 279 -3.39 10.04 5.05
C TYR A 279 -2.15 9.32 5.56
N VAL A 280 -1.12 9.34 4.71
CA VAL A 280 0.25 9.00 5.04
C VAL A 280 1.13 10.24 4.92
N LEU A 281 1.89 10.55 5.96
CA LEU A 281 2.95 11.55 5.92
C LEU A 281 4.11 11.05 5.06
N VAL A 282 4.39 11.77 3.97
CA VAL A 282 5.49 11.47 3.05
C VAL A 282 6.72 12.31 3.36
N LYS A 283 6.52 13.57 3.72
CA LYS A 283 7.61 14.52 3.97
C LYS A 283 7.19 15.53 5.03
N CYS A 284 8.14 15.94 5.86
CA CYS A 284 7.96 16.98 6.87
C CYS A 284 9.23 17.84 6.87
N GLU A 285 9.08 19.13 6.60
CA GLU A 285 10.19 20.09 6.59
C GLU A 285 9.78 21.37 7.29
N SER A 286 10.69 21.90 8.11
CA SER A 286 10.56 23.20 8.74
C SER A 286 11.68 24.11 8.28
N SER A 287 11.32 25.35 7.94
CA SER A 287 12.27 26.42 7.65
C SER A 287 12.09 27.55 8.65
N PHE A 288 13.21 28.23 8.96
CA PHE A 288 13.22 29.42 9.80
C PHE A 288 13.57 30.63 8.93
N ALA A 289 12.85 31.72 9.13
CA ALA A 289 13.16 32.98 8.49
C ALA A 289 13.34 34.09 9.53
N MET A 290 13.89 35.22 9.09
CA MET A 290 13.96 36.42 9.91
C MET A 290 12.51 36.90 10.19
N SER A 291 12.30 37.52 11.35
CA SER A 291 10.98 37.95 11.83
C SER A 291 10.18 38.79 10.84
N ASP A 292 10.88 39.53 9.99
CA ASP A 292 10.27 40.55 9.12
C ASP A 292 10.01 40.07 7.68
N SER A 293 10.39 38.82 7.35
CA SER A 293 10.16 38.28 6.01
C SER A 293 8.67 37.97 5.79
N SER A 294 8.14 38.32 4.62
CA SER A 294 6.76 37.98 4.27
C SER A 294 6.54 36.46 4.26
N ASN A 295 5.32 35.99 4.54
CA ASN A 295 4.99 34.56 4.50
C ASN A 295 5.33 33.92 3.15
N ILE A 296 5.22 34.66 2.05
CA ILE A 296 5.61 34.20 0.70
C ILE A 296 7.12 33.93 0.62
N GLU A 297 7.96 34.80 1.17
CA GLU A 297 9.41 34.56 1.22
C GLU A 297 9.78 33.35 2.07
N ARG A 298 9.06 33.13 3.18
CA ARG A 298 9.23 31.93 4.01
C ARG A 298 8.91 30.66 3.21
N ILE A 299 7.81 30.68 2.47
CA ILE A 299 7.39 29.56 1.61
C ILE A 299 8.39 29.31 0.48
N LYS A 300 8.99 30.36 -0.11
CA LYS A 300 10.04 30.19 -1.14
C LYS A 300 11.20 29.34 -0.66
N LYS A 301 11.61 29.48 0.61
CA LYS A 301 12.72 28.69 1.18
C LYS A 301 12.41 27.20 1.29
N ILE A 302 11.14 26.81 1.28
CA ILE A 302 10.71 25.41 1.31
C ILE A 302 10.92 24.75 -0.07
N GLY A 303 11.14 25.52 -1.14
CA GLY A 303 11.38 24.96 -2.48
C GLY A 303 10.13 24.34 -3.09
N LEU A 304 9.02 25.08 -3.06
CA LEU A 304 7.71 24.61 -3.52
C LEU A 304 7.69 24.32 -5.03
N ASN A 305 7.44 23.07 -5.40
CA ASN A 305 7.15 22.66 -6.79
C ASN A 305 5.67 22.30 -6.91
N ALA A 306 4.85 23.28 -7.29
CA ALA A 306 3.40 23.18 -7.32
C ALA A 306 2.87 22.03 -8.18
N ASN A 307 3.56 21.69 -9.27
CA ASN A 307 3.15 20.66 -10.23
C ASN A 307 3.12 19.24 -9.65
N ARG A 308 3.63 19.04 -8.43
CA ARG A 308 3.67 17.73 -7.76
C ARG A 308 2.47 17.45 -6.86
N TYR A 309 1.64 18.45 -6.60
CA TYR A 309 0.58 18.37 -5.60
C TYR A 309 -0.78 18.62 -6.25
N SER A 310 -1.76 17.79 -5.93
CA SER A 310 -3.14 17.98 -6.37
C SER A 310 -3.78 19.17 -5.65
N TYR A 311 -3.40 19.37 -4.39
CA TYR A 311 -3.87 20.45 -3.54
C TYR A 311 -2.75 21.01 -2.67
N ILE A 312 -2.83 22.30 -2.37
CA ILE A 312 -1.97 22.96 -1.40
C ILE A 312 -2.85 23.62 -0.35
N CYS A 313 -2.61 23.37 0.93
CA CYS A 313 -3.34 23.93 2.06
C CYS A 313 -2.48 25.00 2.72
N PHE A 314 -2.83 26.28 2.54
CA PHE A 314 -2.13 27.39 3.19
C PHE A 314 -2.89 27.85 4.44
N ASP A 315 -2.13 28.27 5.45
CA ASP A 315 -2.66 29.05 6.57
C ASP A 315 -2.68 30.56 6.23
N PHE A 316 -3.49 30.94 5.24
CA PHE A 316 -3.67 32.34 4.86
C PHE A 316 -5.00 32.88 5.39
N LYS A 317 -4.92 34.02 6.08
CA LYS A 317 -6.06 34.71 6.68
C LYS A 317 -6.78 35.65 5.71
N GLN A 318 -6.16 35.96 4.57
CA GLN A 318 -6.65 36.94 3.61
C GLN A 318 -6.49 36.47 2.16
N GLU A 319 -7.50 36.78 1.35
CA GLU A 319 -7.55 36.46 -0.08
C GLU A 319 -6.42 37.11 -0.88
N SER A 320 -5.97 38.29 -0.46
CA SER A 320 -4.83 38.99 -1.08
C SER A 320 -3.54 38.20 -0.99
N ASP A 321 -3.31 37.47 0.09
CA ASP A 321 -2.09 36.69 0.28
C ASP A 321 -2.12 35.41 -0.56
N LEU A 322 -3.28 34.76 -0.66
CA LEU A 322 -3.49 33.64 -1.58
C LEU A 322 -3.29 34.06 -3.04
N THR A 323 -3.83 35.22 -3.44
CA THR A 323 -3.67 35.75 -4.81
C THR A 323 -2.21 36.04 -5.14
N LYS A 324 -1.45 36.60 -4.18
CA LYS A 324 -0.01 36.81 -4.34
C LYS A 324 0.75 35.49 -4.46
N ALA A 325 0.44 34.51 -3.60
CA ALA A 325 1.05 33.18 -3.66
C ALA A 325 0.75 32.45 -4.98
N GLN A 326 -0.48 32.54 -5.49
CA GLN A 326 -0.86 31.98 -6.79
C GLN A 326 0.02 32.54 -7.92
N LYS A 327 0.21 33.87 -7.95
CA LYS A 327 1.06 34.53 -8.95
C LYS A 327 2.53 34.14 -8.80
N GLU A 328 3.04 34.17 -7.58
CA GLU A 328 4.46 33.93 -7.30
C GLU A 328 4.87 32.48 -7.59
N PHE A 329 4.05 31.51 -7.18
CA PHE A 329 4.33 30.09 -7.33
C PHE A 329 3.69 29.47 -8.58
N LYS A 330 3.05 30.29 -9.43
CA LYS A 330 2.33 29.87 -10.65
C LYS A 330 1.33 28.74 -10.37
N LEU A 331 0.57 28.88 -9.28
CA LEU A 331 -0.42 27.88 -8.87
C LEU A 331 -1.64 27.96 -9.79
N SER A 332 -2.19 26.80 -10.14
CA SER A 332 -3.49 26.76 -10.81
C SER A 332 -4.62 27.06 -9.82
N GLU A 333 -5.74 27.56 -10.35
CA GLU A 333 -6.95 27.81 -9.57
C GLU A 333 -7.48 26.52 -8.92
N LEU A 334 -7.37 25.39 -9.62
CA LEU A 334 -7.79 24.08 -9.10
C LEU A 334 -7.06 23.71 -7.80
N VAL A 335 -5.74 23.93 -7.74
CA VAL A 335 -4.90 23.60 -6.57
C VAL A 335 -5.26 24.47 -5.36
N THR A 336 -5.84 25.65 -5.59
CA THR A 336 -6.11 26.67 -4.58
C THR A 336 -7.59 26.86 -4.26
N THR A 337 -8.49 26.16 -4.99
CA THR A 337 -9.95 26.26 -4.83
C THR A 337 -10.41 26.00 -3.39
N ALA A 338 -9.81 25.00 -2.72
CA ALA A 338 -10.13 24.71 -1.32
C ALA A 338 -9.71 25.83 -0.35
N ASN A 339 -8.64 26.57 -0.66
CA ASN A 339 -8.23 27.72 0.15
C ASN A 339 -9.24 28.85 0.01
N HIS A 340 -9.66 29.17 -1.22
CA HIS A 340 -10.71 30.17 -1.47
C HIS A 340 -11.99 29.84 -0.70
N ALA A 341 -12.43 28.58 -0.73
CA ALA A 341 -13.60 28.12 0.02
C ALA A 341 -13.41 28.25 1.55
N ALA A 342 -12.23 27.90 2.06
CA ALA A 342 -11.90 28.03 3.48
C ALA A 342 -11.86 29.48 3.93
N ILE A 343 -11.18 30.37 3.19
CA ILE A 343 -11.10 31.80 3.47
C ILE A 343 -12.50 32.42 3.41
N SER A 344 -13.31 32.07 2.40
CA SER A 344 -14.69 32.59 2.29
C SER A 344 -15.56 32.19 3.49
N LYS A 345 -15.42 30.96 3.99
CA LYS A 345 -16.24 30.46 5.10
C LYS A 345 -15.75 30.90 6.48
N PHE A 346 -14.44 30.88 6.71
CA PHE A 346 -13.84 31.08 8.04
C PHE A 346 -13.19 32.47 8.20
N ASN A 347 -13.10 33.23 7.11
CA ASN A 347 -12.52 34.57 7.04
C ASN A 347 -11.11 34.58 7.65
N THR A 348 -10.82 35.51 8.56
CA THR A 348 -9.51 35.66 9.21
C THR A 348 -9.13 34.51 10.15
N ASN A 349 -9.98 33.50 10.33
CA ASN A 349 -9.71 32.31 11.15
C ASN A 349 -9.43 31.06 10.32
N ALA A 350 -9.42 31.15 8.98
CA ALA A 350 -9.11 30.00 8.13
C ALA A 350 -7.70 29.48 8.42
N THR A 351 -7.61 28.21 8.79
CA THR A 351 -6.35 27.49 9.02
C THR A 351 -6.08 26.47 7.91
N SER A 352 -4.83 26.05 7.78
CA SER A 352 -4.47 24.98 6.84
C SER A 352 -5.23 23.66 7.11
N TRP A 353 -5.66 23.43 8.36
CA TRP A 353 -6.54 22.31 8.73
C TRP A 353 -7.95 22.42 8.15
N ASN A 354 -8.53 23.62 8.15
CA ASN A 354 -9.85 23.83 7.55
C ASN A 354 -9.81 23.59 6.04
N VAL A 355 -8.72 23.98 5.38
CA VAL A 355 -8.52 23.72 3.95
C VAL A 355 -8.46 22.22 3.68
N LEU A 356 -7.69 21.47 4.47
CA LEU A 356 -7.61 20.02 4.37
C LEU A 356 -8.97 19.35 4.61
N GLU A 357 -9.72 19.82 5.60
CA GLU A 357 -11.08 19.35 5.88
C GLU A 357 -12.07 19.64 4.73
N PHE A 358 -11.94 20.78 4.06
CA PHE A 358 -12.74 21.10 2.88
C PHE A 358 -12.44 20.15 1.71
N ILE A 359 -11.17 19.78 1.53
CA ILE A 359 -10.76 18.80 0.52
C ILE A 359 -11.38 17.43 0.84
N GLU A 360 -11.37 17.01 2.10
CA GLU A 360 -12.03 15.77 2.51
C GLU A 360 -13.54 15.79 2.24
N ASN A 361 -14.22 16.83 2.72
CA ASN A 361 -15.68 16.91 2.66
C ASN A 361 -16.24 17.01 1.23
N THR A 362 -15.41 17.46 0.28
CA THR A 362 -15.81 17.54 -1.14
C THR A 362 -15.61 16.21 -1.88
N ASN A 363 -15.02 15.19 -1.24
CA ASN A 363 -14.65 13.91 -1.87
C ASN A 363 -13.90 14.09 -3.21
N ALA A 364 -13.18 15.22 -3.34
CA ALA A 364 -12.50 15.56 -4.57
C ALA A 364 -11.18 14.81 -4.71
N THR A 365 -10.67 14.23 -3.62
CA THR A 365 -9.41 13.50 -3.60
C THR A 365 -9.53 12.09 -4.16
N LYS A 366 -8.51 11.72 -4.92
CA LYS A 366 -8.30 10.35 -5.36
C LYS A 366 -7.21 9.70 -4.54
N ARG A 367 -7.26 8.37 -4.45
CA ARG A 367 -6.20 7.56 -3.86
C ARG A 367 -4.84 7.89 -4.49
N ASP A 368 -3.79 7.92 -3.69
CA ASP A 368 -2.41 8.23 -4.06
C ASP A 368 -2.14 9.69 -4.46
N GLU A 369 -3.13 10.59 -4.37
CA GLU A 369 -2.88 12.02 -4.56
C GLU A 369 -2.03 12.61 -3.44
N MET A 370 -1.24 13.62 -3.81
CA MET A 370 -0.30 14.29 -2.92
C MET A 370 -0.84 15.67 -2.54
N ILE A 371 -0.92 15.95 -1.25
CA ILE A 371 -1.38 17.22 -0.70
C ILE A 371 -0.25 17.86 0.08
N LEU A 372 0.02 19.13 -0.18
CA LEU A 372 1.01 19.91 0.57
C LEU A 372 0.28 20.80 1.58
N GLN A 373 0.53 20.64 2.86
CA GLN A 373 0.02 21.52 3.91
C GLN A 373 1.15 22.41 4.41
N ILE A 374 0.89 23.72 4.50
CA ILE A 374 1.85 24.73 4.91
C ILE A 374 1.22 25.62 5.97
N ASP A 375 1.97 25.84 7.03
CA ASP A 375 1.63 26.74 8.12
C ASP A 375 2.87 27.58 8.44
N CYS A 376 2.72 28.90 8.35
CA CYS A 376 3.76 29.83 8.74
C CYS A 376 3.27 30.61 9.96
N SER A 377 3.90 30.37 11.10
CA SER A 377 3.55 31.05 12.35
C SER A 377 4.25 32.40 12.43
N ASP A 378 3.43 33.46 12.58
CA ASP A 378 3.91 34.84 12.76
C ASP A 378 4.78 34.98 14.01
N GLU A 379 4.45 34.25 15.09
CA GLU A 379 5.09 34.33 16.40
C GLU A 379 6.45 33.64 16.44
N SER A 380 6.62 32.52 15.72
CA SER A 380 7.84 31.71 15.79
C SER A 380 8.81 31.92 14.63
N SER A 381 8.44 32.77 13.65
CA SER A 381 9.17 32.94 12.38
C SER A 381 9.50 31.61 11.66
N ARG A 382 8.75 30.55 12.01
CA ARG A 382 8.89 29.21 11.51
C ARG A 382 7.80 28.97 10.48
N CYS A 383 8.18 28.38 9.36
CA CYS A 383 7.23 27.85 8.41
C CYS A 383 7.43 26.35 8.27
N THR A 384 6.37 25.59 8.53
CA THR A 384 6.37 24.13 8.49
C THR A 384 5.59 23.68 7.27
N SER A 385 6.08 22.64 6.61
CA SER A 385 5.43 22.00 5.48
C SER A 385 5.33 20.50 5.71
N LEU A 386 4.14 19.97 5.46
CA LEU A 386 3.82 18.56 5.54
C LEU A 386 3.30 18.11 4.18
N VAL A 387 3.81 16.98 3.70
CA VAL A 387 3.35 16.37 2.46
C VAL A 387 2.58 15.11 2.82
N TRP A 388 1.30 15.10 2.49
CA TRP A 388 0.38 13.99 2.70
C TRP A 388 0.14 13.22 1.42
N ARG A 389 -0.03 11.91 1.53
CA ARG A 389 -0.59 11.05 0.49
C ARG A 389 -1.92 10.49 0.95
N VAL A 390 -2.94 10.55 0.09
CA VAL A 390 -4.28 9.97 0.33
C VAL A 390 -4.22 8.44 0.20
N VAL A 391 -4.77 7.70 1.17
CA VAL A 391 -4.61 6.23 1.31
C VAL A 391 -5.80 5.42 0.78
#